data_AF-A0A7S0HLX3-F1
#
_entry.id   AF-A0A7S0HLX3-F1
#
_cell.length_a   1.000
_cell.length_b   1.000
_cell.length_c   1.000
_cell.angle_alpha   90.00
_cell.angle_beta   90.00
_cell.angle_gamma   90.00
#
_symmetry.space_group_name_H-M   'P 1'
#
loop_
_entity.id
_entity.type
_entity.pdbx_description
1 polymer ?
#
loop_
_entity_poly.entity_id
_entity_poly.type
_entity_poly.pdbx_seq_one_letter_code
_entity_poly.pdbx_strand_id
1 'polypeptide(L)'
;MKCQVTSKILFNKQDVLGIGLVGTDGTDNMVADEMGEGQYEHVSVVKKVAKASFSSLAALDAATCSGASGDLIDGVVVAVDAITKFVRNLKFGKRLVLVTDGHAFSGIEDDDVDQIVDGMAKEAIRFTVLGVGLSGLAADVKPEGGEGGEGGEGGE
;
A
#
# COMPACT_ATOMS: atom_id res chain seq x y z
N MET A 1 7.36 11.59 3.55
CA MET A 1 6.02 11.26 4.10
C MET A 1 5.50 12.25 5.14
N LYS A 2 6.34 12.81 6.04
CA LYS A 2 5.93 13.79 7.08
C LYS A 2 5.04 14.93 6.59
N CYS A 3 5.42 15.58 5.49
CA CYS A 3 4.65 16.68 4.89
C CYS A 3 3.18 16.31 4.62
N GLN A 4 2.91 15.09 4.13
CA GLN A 4 1.54 14.64 3.88
C GLN A 4 0.74 14.50 5.18
N VAL A 5 1.35 13.91 6.23
CA VAL A 5 0.69 13.75 7.54
C VAL A 5 0.46 15.12 8.21
N THR A 6 1.44 16.01 8.17
CA THR A 6 1.31 17.38 8.72
C THR A 6 0.20 18.16 8.03
N SER A 7 0.11 18.10 6.69
CA SER A 7 -0.97 18.74 5.94
C SER A 7 -2.35 18.24 6.38
N LYS A 8 -2.47 16.94 6.67
CA LYS A 8 -3.73 16.34 7.13
C LYS A 8 -4.13 16.85 8.51
N ILE A 9 -3.17 16.94 9.43
CA ILE A 9 -3.39 17.46 10.79
C ILE A 9 -3.82 18.94 10.75
N LEU A 10 -3.16 19.75 9.92
CA LEU A 10 -3.38 21.20 9.87
C LEU A 10 -4.68 21.58 9.14
N PHE A 11 -4.96 20.96 8.00
CA PHE A 11 -6.05 21.38 7.12
C PHE A 11 -7.29 20.48 7.19
N ASN A 12 -7.15 19.20 7.52
CA ASN A 12 -8.25 18.23 7.47
C ASN A 12 -8.46 17.52 8.81
N LYS A 13 -9.14 18.20 9.73
CA LYS A 13 -9.34 17.70 11.10
C LYS A 13 -10.13 16.39 11.20
N GLN A 14 -10.88 15.98 10.18
CA GLN A 14 -11.66 14.74 10.19
C GLN A 14 -10.93 13.57 9.51
N ASP A 15 -9.75 13.81 8.93
CA ASP A 15 -9.01 12.76 8.26
C ASP A 15 -8.43 11.78 9.30
N VAL A 16 -8.54 10.50 8.98
CA VAL A 16 -7.99 9.39 9.76
C VAL A 16 -6.80 8.81 9.02
N LEU A 17 -5.84 8.27 9.76
CA LEU A 17 -4.67 7.61 9.20
C LEU A 17 -4.26 6.42 10.06
N GLY A 18 -3.81 5.36 9.40
CA GLY A 18 -3.06 4.26 10.00
C GLY A 18 -1.66 4.22 9.41
N ILE A 19 -0.71 3.64 10.15
CA ILE A 19 0.67 3.41 9.71
C ILE A 19 1.00 1.96 10.05
N GLY A 20 1.44 1.22 9.04
CA GLY A 20 1.98 -0.13 9.15
C GLY A 20 3.40 -0.20 8.59
N LEU A 21 4.18 -1.15 9.09
CA LEU A 21 5.53 -1.46 8.64
C LEU A 21 5.58 -2.92 8.21
N VAL A 22 6.34 -3.18 7.15
CA VAL A 22 6.66 -4.51 6.64
C VAL A 22 8.16 -4.75 6.88
N GLY A 23 8.52 -5.97 7.23
CA GLY A 23 9.89 -6.35 7.55
C GLY A 23 10.31 -5.89 8.95
N THR A 24 9.43 -6.04 9.94
CA THR A 24 9.75 -5.81 11.36
C THR A 24 10.17 -7.11 12.05
N ASP A 25 10.99 -7.01 13.11
CA ASP A 25 11.46 -8.19 13.87
C ASP A 25 10.31 -8.93 14.59
N GLY A 26 9.19 -8.24 14.81
CA GLY A 26 7.96 -8.80 15.36
C GLY A 26 6.78 -8.71 14.39
N THR A 27 5.68 -9.33 14.80
CA THR A 27 4.39 -9.30 14.10
C THR A 27 3.37 -8.66 15.04
N ASP A 28 2.72 -7.59 14.60
CA ASP A 28 1.64 -6.92 15.34
C ASP A 28 0.56 -6.49 14.35
N ASN A 29 -0.26 -7.45 13.92
CA ASN A 29 -1.38 -7.19 13.03
C ASN A 29 -2.56 -8.15 13.32
N MET A 30 -3.79 -7.65 13.12
CA MET A 30 -5.00 -8.40 13.45
C MET A 30 -5.27 -9.58 12.51
N VAL A 31 -4.65 -9.61 11.32
CA VAL A 31 -4.85 -10.68 10.33
C VAL A 31 -4.04 -11.91 10.73
N ALA A 32 -2.80 -11.73 11.19
CA ALA A 32 -1.96 -12.77 11.76
C ALA A 32 -2.64 -13.42 12.99
N ASP A 33 -3.25 -12.61 13.86
CA ASP A 33 -4.02 -13.11 15.01
C ASP A 33 -5.23 -13.96 14.60
N GLU A 34 -5.84 -13.68 13.44
CA GLU A 34 -7.03 -14.37 12.93
C GLU A 34 -6.70 -15.65 12.14
N MET A 35 -5.54 -15.68 11.45
CA MET A 35 -5.15 -16.79 10.55
C MET A 35 -4.23 -17.84 11.21
N GLY A 36 -3.50 -17.48 12.27
CA GLY A 36 -2.61 -18.39 13.00
C GLY A 36 -1.12 -18.23 12.66
N GLU A 37 -0.27 -19.02 13.34
CA GLU A 37 1.19 -18.95 13.21
C GLU A 37 1.66 -19.24 11.76
N GLY A 38 2.62 -18.46 11.25
CA GLY A 38 3.23 -18.65 9.93
C GLY A 38 2.63 -17.84 8.76
N GLN A 39 1.59 -17.03 8.98
CA GLN A 39 1.00 -16.16 7.94
C GLN A 39 1.01 -14.69 8.36
N TYR A 40 1.28 -13.78 7.42
CA TYR A 40 1.34 -12.33 7.67
C TYR A 40 2.37 -11.94 8.74
N GLU A 41 3.49 -12.67 8.80
CA GLU A 41 4.58 -12.42 9.74
C GLU A 41 5.42 -11.21 9.31
N HIS A 42 6.14 -10.62 10.28
CA HIS A 42 6.99 -9.44 10.05
C HIS A 42 6.22 -8.19 9.57
N VAL A 43 4.89 -8.16 9.77
CA VAL A 43 4.04 -7.00 9.52
C VAL A 43 3.53 -6.45 10.85
N SER A 44 3.84 -5.18 11.13
CA SER A 44 3.47 -4.50 12.38
C SER A 44 2.72 -3.19 12.15
N VAL A 45 1.58 -3.03 12.83
CA VAL A 45 0.74 -1.83 12.78
C VAL A 45 1.20 -0.84 13.87
N VAL A 46 2.17 0.01 13.53
CA VAL A 46 2.69 1.06 14.43
C VAL A 46 1.59 2.02 14.90
N LYS A 47 0.61 2.30 14.04
CA LYS A 47 -0.54 3.12 14.39
C LYS A 47 -1.81 2.58 13.76
N LYS A 48 -2.75 2.14 14.60
CA LYS A 48 -4.11 1.80 14.17
C LYS A 48 -4.82 3.00 13.55
N VAL A 49 -5.73 2.74 12.60
CA VAL A 49 -6.48 3.78 11.90
C VAL A 49 -7.26 4.63 12.90
N ALA A 50 -6.86 5.88 13.04
CA ALA A 50 -7.45 6.84 13.96
C ALA A 50 -7.27 8.26 13.45
N LYS A 51 -7.93 9.23 14.10
CA LYS A 51 -7.84 10.65 13.75
C LYS A 51 -6.37 11.11 13.66
N ALA A 52 -6.04 11.82 12.59
CA ALA A 52 -4.72 12.40 12.39
C ALA A 52 -4.37 13.35 13.55
N SER A 53 -3.23 13.13 14.21
CA SER A 53 -2.78 13.95 15.34
C SER A 53 -1.26 13.99 15.42
N PHE A 54 -0.71 14.79 16.32
CA PHE A 54 0.74 14.81 16.55
C PHE A 54 1.32 13.45 16.95
N SER A 55 0.52 12.55 17.56
CA SER A 55 0.98 11.18 17.83
C SER A 55 1.16 10.38 16.54
N SER A 56 0.49 10.73 15.44
CA SER A 56 0.77 10.15 14.12
C SER A 56 2.14 10.55 13.59
N LEU A 57 2.56 11.80 13.83
CA LEU A 57 3.89 12.26 13.43
C LEU A 57 4.97 11.58 14.27
N ALA A 58 4.76 11.48 15.59
CA ALA A 58 5.67 10.76 16.47
C ALA A 58 5.80 9.27 16.10
N ALA A 59 4.69 8.61 15.75
CA ALA A 59 4.70 7.23 15.27
C ALA A 59 5.51 7.07 13.96
N LEU A 60 5.38 8.04 13.03
CA LEU A 60 6.15 8.06 11.79
C LEU A 60 7.64 8.34 12.04
N ASP A 61 7.97 9.13 13.06
CA ASP A 61 9.36 9.41 13.47
C ASP A 61 10.03 8.22 14.14
N ALA A 62 9.26 7.46 14.91
CA ALA A 62 9.72 6.25 15.59
C ALA A 62 9.76 5.01 14.68
N ALA A 63 9.14 5.08 13.50
CA ALA A 63 9.12 3.99 12.54
C ALA A 63 10.54 3.72 12.00
N THR A 64 11.13 2.62 12.46
CA THR A 64 12.42 2.12 11.94
C THR A 64 12.19 0.81 11.20
N CYS A 65 12.79 0.69 10.02
CA CYS A 65 12.86 -0.60 9.32
C CYS A 65 13.82 -1.51 10.07
N SER A 66 13.43 -2.76 10.31
CA SER A 66 14.40 -3.80 10.65
C SER A 66 14.82 -4.52 9.37
N GLY A 67 15.89 -5.31 9.44
CA GLY A 67 16.40 -6.06 8.28
C GLY A 67 15.65 -7.37 8.03
N ALA A 68 14.47 -7.56 8.61
CA ALA A 68 13.70 -8.80 8.48
C ALA A 68 13.03 -8.88 7.10
N SER A 69 12.93 -10.09 6.56
CA SER A 69 12.30 -10.36 5.26
C SER A 69 10.79 -10.54 5.46
N GLY A 70 10.03 -9.45 5.44
CA GLY A 70 8.57 -9.49 5.37
C GLY A 70 8.07 -9.38 3.93
N ASP A 71 6.91 -9.96 3.64
CA ASP A 71 6.27 -9.84 2.32
C ASP A 71 5.47 -8.54 2.20
N LEU A 72 5.72 -7.80 1.11
CA LEU A 72 4.98 -6.59 0.77
C LEU A 72 3.51 -6.87 0.47
N ILE A 73 3.17 -8.03 -0.11
CA ILE A 73 1.78 -8.38 -0.43
C ILE A 73 0.97 -8.59 0.85
N ASP A 74 1.51 -9.35 1.81
CA ASP A 74 0.93 -9.49 3.15
C ASP A 74 0.69 -8.13 3.81
N GLY A 75 1.66 -7.22 3.72
CA GLY A 75 1.51 -5.85 4.21
C GLY A 75 0.36 -5.08 3.56
N VAL A 76 0.14 -5.27 2.26
CA VAL A 76 -0.98 -4.67 1.52
C VAL A 76 -2.32 -5.26 1.98
N VAL A 77 -2.41 -6.59 2.11
CA VAL A 77 -3.63 -7.29 2.60
C VAL A 77 -4.00 -6.78 3.99
N VAL A 78 -3.04 -6.75 4.92
CA VAL A 78 -3.22 -6.23 6.29
C VAL A 78 -3.71 -4.78 6.27
N ALA A 79 -3.18 -3.95 5.37
CA ALA A 79 -3.60 -2.55 5.27
C ALA A 79 -5.02 -2.39 4.68
N VAL A 80 -5.39 -3.19 3.68
CA VAL A 80 -6.75 -3.21 3.11
C VAL A 80 -7.76 -3.68 4.16
N ASP A 81 -7.44 -4.72 4.93
CA ASP A 81 -8.27 -5.19 6.02
C ASP A 81 -8.47 -4.10 7.09
N ALA A 82 -7.38 -3.44 7.51
CA ALA A 82 -7.43 -2.36 8.49
C ALA A 82 -8.32 -1.18 8.03
N ILE A 83 -8.27 -0.81 6.75
CA ILE A 83 -9.15 0.22 6.17
C ILE A 83 -10.61 -0.26 6.19
N THR A 84 -10.86 -1.48 5.76
CA THR A 84 -12.22 -2.04 5.63
C THR A 84 -12.89 -2.19 7.01
N LYS A 85 -12.17 -2.75 7.99
CA LYS A 85 -12.62 -2.90 9.38
C LYS A 85 -12.90 -1.56 10.07
N PHE A 86 -12.16 -0.50 9.74
CA PHE A 86 -12.38 0.84 10.28
C PHE A 86 -13.56 1.56 9.62
N VAL A 87 -13.58 1.60 8.28
CA VAL A 87 -14.58 2.37 7.53
C VAL A 87 -15.95 1.74 7.66
N ARG A 88 -16.09 0.41 7.51
CA ARG A 88 -17.39 -0.28 7.51
C ARG A 88 -18.41 0.46 6.62
N ASN A 89 -19.39 1.13 7.25
CA ASN A 89 -20.46 1.89 6.57
C ASN A 89 -20.24 3.41 6.57
N LEU A 90 -19.05 3.89 6.96
CA LEU A 90 -18.72 5.31 7.05
C LEU A 90 -18.37 5.89 5.68
N LYS A 91 -18.76 7.14 5.43
CA LYS A 91 -18.46 7.85 4.19
C LYS A 91 -17.05 8.46 4.23
N PHE A 92 -16.03 7.66 3.89
CA PHE A 92 -14.65 8.12 3.73
C PHE A 92 -14.12 7.86 2.32
N GLY A 93 -13.33 8.80 1.80
CA GLY A 93 -12.47 8.54 0.65
C GLY A 93 -11.29 7.68 1.09
N LYS A 94 -11.21 6.45 0.59
CA LYS A 94 -10.17 5.48 0.96
C LYS A 94 -8.92 5.65 0.09
N ARG A 95 -7.75 5.66 0.72
CA ARG A 95 -6.44 5.71 0.04
C ARG A 95 -5.44 4.87 0.78
N LEU A 96 -4.73 4.02 0.05
CA LEU A 96 -3.58 3.25 0.52
C LEU A 96 -2.33 3.73 -0.19
N VAL A 97 -1.28 4.03 0.58
CA VAL A 97 0.02 4.47 0.04
C VAL A 97 1.08 3.47 0.46
N LEU A 98 1.64 2.74 -0.50
CA LEU A 98 2.77 1.85 -0.30
C LEU A 98 4.06 2.60 -0.58
N VAL A 99 5.04 2.51 0.33
CA VAL A 99 6.38 3.05 0.14
C VAL A 99 7.34 1.86 0.16
N THR A 100 8.10 1.67 -0.92
CA THR A 100 8.98 0.50 -1.07
C THR A 100 10.20 0.82 -1.92
N ASP A 101 11.29 0.10 -1.71
CA ASP A 101 12.47 0.08 -2.60
C ASP A 101 12.38 -1.02 -3.67
N GLY A 102 11.33 -1.86 -3.61
CA GLY A 102 11.07 -2.93 -4.57
C GLY A 102 11.83 -4.23 -4.31
N HIS A 103 12.57 -4.36 -3.20
CA HIS A 103 13.38 -5.55 -2.92
C HIS A 103 12.64 -6.65 -2.12
N ALA A 104 11.56 -6.30 -1.41
CA ALA A 104 10.88 -7.19 -0.47
C ALA A 104 9.65 -7.91 -1.08
N PHE A 105 9.78 -8.45 -2.29
CA PHE A 105 8.75 -9.31 -2.88
C PHE A 105 9.17 -10.77 -2.74
N SER A 106 8.44 -11.56 -1.96
CA SER A 106 8.61 -13.01 -1.91
C SER A 106 7.41 -13.68 -2.54
N GLY A 107 7.58 -14.38 -3.66
CA GLY A 107 6.60 -15.34 -4.19
C GLY A 107 5.18 -14.80 -4.33
N ILE A 108 4.94 -13.96 -5.34
CA ILE A 108 3.59 -13.56 -5.71
C ILE A 108 2.95 -14.69 -6.54
N GLU A 109 1.88 -15.30 -6.04
CA GLU A 109 1.01 -16.14 -6.86
C GLU A 109 -0.06 -15.25 -7.52
N ASP A 110 -0.30 -15.44 -8.83
CA ASP A 110 -1.21 -14.56 -9.60
C ASP A 110 -2.64 -14.54 -9.03
N ASP A 111 -3.10 -15.67 -8.49
CA ASP A 111 -4.44 -15.80 -7.89
C ASP A 111 -4.63 -14.95 -6.63
N ASP A 112 -3.57 -14.71 -5.86
CA ASP A 112 -3.62 -13.86 -4.65
C ASP A 112 -3.73 -12.38 -5.02
N VAL A 113 -3.08 -11.97 -6.11
CA VAL A 113 -3.13 -10.59 -6.61
C VAL A 113 -4.53 -10.23 -7.08
N ASP A 114 -5.18 -11.12 -7.84
CA ASP A 114 -6.52 -10.86 -8.38
C ASP A 114 -7.55 -10.65 -7.27
N GLN A 115 -7.49 -11.45 -6.20
CA GLN A 115 -8.37 -11.28 -5.04
C GLN A 115 -8.16 -9.94 -4.34
N ILE A 116 -6.90 -9.49 -4.22
CA ILE A 116 -6.56 -8.20 -3.61
C ILE A 116 -7.08 -7.05 -4.48
N VAL A 117 -6.89 -7.14 -5.80
CA VAL A 117 -7.38 -6.15 -6.77
C VAL A 117 -8.89 -6.01 -6.69
N ASP A 118 -9.62 -7.13 -6.67
CA ASP A 118 -11.07 -7.16 -6.53
C ASP A 118 -11.53 -6.55 -5.21
N GLY A 119 -10.84 -6.87 -4.10
CA GLY A 119 -11.11 -6.28 -2.79
C GLY A 119 -10.93 -4.76 -2.79
N MET A 120 -9.84 -4.26 -3.37
CA MET A 120 -9.58 -2.83 -3.49
C MET A 120 -10.58 -2.11 -4.40
N ALA A 121 -10.94 -2.72 -5.52
CA ALA A 121 -11.88 -2.16 -6.48
C ALA A 121 -13.29 -2.05 -5.89
N LYS A 122 -13.77 -3.11 -5.24
CA LYS A 122 -15.07 -3.13 -4.54
C LYS A 122 -15.17 -2.05 -3.47
N GLU A 123 -14.10 -1.86 -2.72
CA GLU A 123 -14.03 -0.83 -1.69
C GLU A 123 -13.64 0.55 -2.23
N ALA A 124 -13.45 0.73 -3.55
CA ALA A 124 -13.02 1.98 -4.17
C ALA A 124 -11.79 2.61 -3.49
N ILE A 125 -10.83 1.77 -3.10
CA ILE A 125 -9.58 2.18 -2.45
C ILE A 125 -8.63 2.71 -3.54
N ARG A 126 -8.18 3.96 -3.41
CA ARG A 126 -7.11 4.47 -4.27
C ARG A 126 -5.77 3.96 -3.78
N PHE A 127 -5.11 3.13 -4.58
CA PHE A 127 -3.77 2.64 -4.31
C PHE A 127 -2.71 3.55 -4.95
N THR A 128 -1.62 3.83 -4.24
CA THR A 128 -0.50 4.62 -4.74
C THR A 128 0.79 3.99 -4.27
N VAL A 129 1.68 3.66 -5.21
CA VAL A 129 3.00 3.11 -4.91
C VAL A 129 4.05 4.21 -5.06
N LEU A 130 4.86 4.40 -4.03
CA LEU A 130 5.98 5.33 -4.00
C LEU A 130 7.28 4.51 -3.92
N GLY A 131 7.91 4.32 -5.07
CA GLY A 131 9.21 3.70 -5.17
C GLY A 131 10.33 4.65 -4.75
N VAL A 132 11.18 4.24 -3.81
CA VAL A 132 12.41 4.96 -3.48
C VAL A 132 13.59 4.31 -4.22
N GLY A 133 14.46 5.12 -4.84
CA GLY A 133 15.62 4.59 -5.57
C GLY A 133 15.32 4.06 -6.98
N LEU A 134 14.06 4.05 -7.43
CA LEU A 134 13.67 3.57 -8.77
C LEU A 134 13.98 4.55 -9.93
N SER A 135 14.83 5.55 -9.71
CA SER A 135 15.13 6.61 -10.69
C SER A 135 15.81 6.11 -11.98
N GLY A 136 16.32 4.88 -12.00
CA GLY A 136 16.99 4.28 -13.16
C GLY A 136 16.13 3.34 -14.01
N LEU A 137 14.93 2.97 -13.55
CA LEU A 137 14.15 1.89 -14.19
C LEU A 137 13.37 2.32 -15.44
N ALA A 138 13.32 3.62 -15.74
CA ALA A 138 12.60 4.16 -16.89
C ALA A 138 13.28 3.84 -18.25
N ALA A 139 14.50 3.29 -18.25
CA ALA A 139 15.26 3.04 -19.48
C ALA A 139 14.89 1.73 -20.20
N ASP A 140 14.26 0.77 -19.52
CA ASP A 140 14.05 -0.60 -20.06
C ASP A 140 12.59 -0.94 -20.38
N VAL A 141 11.64 -0.01 -20.18
CA VAL A 141 10.27 -0.22 -20.65
C VAL A 141 10.22 0.07 -22.15
N LYS A 142 10.50 -0.96 -22.96
CA LYS A 142 10.17 -0.94 -24.39
C LYS A 142 8.65 -0.74 -24.50
N PRO A 143 8.17 0.31 -25.20
CA PRO A 143 6.76 0.39 -25.53
C PRO A 143 6.42 -0.85 -26.36
N GLU A 144 5.50 -1.69 -25.88
CA GLU A 144 4.94 -2.75 -26.71
C GLU A 144 4.29 -2.09 -27.94
N GLY A 145 4.80 -2.47 -29.11
CA GLY A 145 4.40 -1.92 -30.39
C GLY A 145 2.95 -2.28 -30.68
N GLY A 146 2.10 -1.27 -30.77
CA GLY A 146 0.86 -1.38 -31.52
C GLY A 146 1.17 -1.36 -33.01
N GLU A 147 1.26 -2.54 -33.62
CA GLU A 147 1.02 -2.68 -35.07
C GLU A 147 -0.47 -2.39 -35.32
N GLY A 148 -0.78 -1.13 -35.60
CA GLY A 148 -2.05 -0.69 -36.18
C GLY A 148 -1.86 -0.40 -37.66
N GLY A 149 -2.49 -1.21 -38.51
CA GLY A 149 -2.25 -1.26 -39.95
C GLY A 149 -2.56 0.01 -40.74
N GLU A 150 -1.77 0.24 -41.79
CA GLU A 150 -2.10 1.15 -42.88
C GLU A 150 -3.23 0.54 -43.73
N GLY A 151 -4.47 0.92 -43.40
CA GLY A 151 -5.58 0.92 -44.34
C GLY A 151 -5.47 2.16 -45.24
N GLY A 152 -5.58 1.97 -46.55
CA GLY A 152 -5.22 2.97 -47.55
C GLY A 152 -6.19 4.14 -47.75
N GLU A 153 -5.75 5.06 -48.61
CA GLU A 153 -6.60 5.99 -49.34
C GLU A 153 -6.03 6.16 -50.76
N GLY A 154 -6.90 5.94 -51.75
CA GLY A 154 -6.66 6.32 -53.14
C GLY A 154 -7.39 7.63 -53.49
N GLY A 155 -7.07 8.18 -54.66
CA GLY A 155 -7.67 9.37 -55.27
C GLY A 155 -6.69 10.55 -55.24
N GLU A 156 -6.31 11.20 -56.34
CA GLU A 156 -6.88 11.28 -57.70
C GLU A 156 -5.76 11.28 -58.77
#